data_AF-A0A2W0EKV3-F1
#
_entry.id   AF-A0A2W0EKV3-F1
#
_cell.length_a   1.000
_cell.length_b   1.000
_cell.length_c   1.000
_cell.angle_alpha   90.00
_cell.angle_beta   90.00
_cell.angle_gamma   90.00
#
_symmetry.space_group_name_H-M   'P 1'
#
loop_
_entity.id
_entity.type
_entity.pdbx_description
1 polymer ?
#
loop_
_entity_poly.entity_id
_entity_poly.type
_entity_poly.pdbx_seq_one_letter_code
_entity_poly.pdbx_strand_id
1 'polypeptide(L)'
;MSELSKARIPDAPAIQRLPLLQLILVGLQHVLLMYGGAIAVPLIIGQAAGLSREEIAFLINADLLVAGIATIVQSLGIGPMGIRMPVMMGASFAAVGSMVAMAGMPGIGLQGIFGATIAAG
;
A
#
# COMPACT_ATOMS: atom_id res chain seq x y z
N MET A 1 38.15 12.03 28.89
CA MET A 1 37.28 12.25 27.70
C MET A 1 37.45 11.11 26.69
N SER A 2 37.30 9.84 27.11
CA SER A 2 37.64 8.65 26.31
C SER A 2 36.53 7.59 26.27
N GLU A 3 35.31 7.92 26.69
CA GLU A 3 34.21 6.96 26.87
C GLU A 3 32.92 7.42 26.18
N LEU A 4 33.03 8.16 25.07
CA LEU A 4 31.86 8.58 24.26
C LEU A 4 31.98 8.22 22.77
N SER A 5 33.02 7.47 22.37
CA SER A 5 33.35 7.19 20.97
C SER A 5 32.82 5.86 20.42
N LYS A 6 31.82 5.23 21.05
CA LYS A 6 31.34 3.91 20.58
C LYS A 6 29.88 3.60 20.85
N ALA A 7 29.00 4.60 20.81
CA ALA A 7 27.63 4.33 20.39
C ALA A 7 27.66 4.01 18.89
N ARG A 8 28.16 2.82 18.53
CA ARG A 8 27.93 2.24 17.21
C ARG A 8 26.41 2.14 17.13
N ILE A 9 25.78 3.00 16.32
CA ILE A 9 24.42 2.76 15.86
C ILE A 9 24.46 1.33 15.33
N PRO A 10 23.78 0.36 15.98
CA PRO A 10 23.81 -1.01 15.51
C PRO A 10 23.44 -0.98 14.03
N ASP A 11 24.21 -1.67 13.19
CA ASP A 11 24.00 -1.69 11.74
C ASP A 11 22.50 -1.85 11.51
N ALA A 12 21.87 -0.88 10.85
CA ALA A 12 20.42 -0.80 10.80
C ALA A 12 19.86 -2.18 10.42
N PRO A 13 18.98 -2.80 11.23
CA PRO A 13 18.59 -4.20 11.07
C PRO A 13 18.00 -4.52 9.68
N ALA A 14 17.58 -3.48 8.95
CA ALA A 14 17.17 -3.54 7.55
C ALA A 14 18.25 -4.08 6.58
N ILE A 15 19.53 -4.12 6.96
CA ILE A 15 20.64 -4.58 6.10
C ILE A 15 21.12 -6.01 6.49
N GLN A 16 20.54 -6.62 7.53
CA GLN A 16 20.90 -7.99 7.90
C GLN A 16 20.26 -9.00 6.93
N ARG A 17 21.08 -9.66 6.11
CA ARG A 17 20.62 -10.69 5.18
C ARG A 17 20.26 -11.97 5.96
N LEU A 18 18.97 -12.19 6.15
CA LEU A 18 18.45 -13.43 6.73
C LEU A 18 18.70 -14.62 5.79
N PRO A 19 18.79 -15.86 6.30
CA PRO A 19 18.85 -17.04 5.45
C PRO A 19 17.62 -17.12 4.54
N LEU A 20 17.78 -17.65 3.33
CA LEU A 20 16.78 -17.60 2.25
C LEU A 20 15.37 -18.04 2.69
N LEU A 21 15.28 -19.10 3.50
CA LEU A 21 14.01 -19.59 4.03
C LEU A 21 13.33 -18.56 4.94
N GLN A 22 14.08 -17.92 5.83
CA GLN A 22 13.55 -16.88 6.72
C GLN A 22 13.14 -15.63 5.95
N LEU A 23 13.90 -15.23 4.91
CA LEU A 23 13.51 -14.13 4.03
C LEU A 23 12.16 -14.40 3.35
N ILE A 24 11.97 -15.61 2.82
CA ILE A 24 10.71 -16.00 2.15
C ILE A 24 9.56 -16.01 3.16
N LEU A 25 9.76 -16.60 4.34
CA LEU A 25 8.72 -16.67 5.38
C LEU A 25 8.32 -15.28 5.89
N VAL A 26 9.29 -14.41 6.19
CA VAL A 26 9.03 -13.05 6.66
C VAL A 26 8.40 -12.21 5.55
N GLY A 27 8.84 -12.36 4.30
CA GLY A 27 8.23 -11.70 3.14
C GLY A 27 6.78 -12.13 2.93
N LEU A 28 6.51 -13.44 3.03
CA LEU A 28 5.16 -13.98 2.95
C LEU A 28 4.28 -13.44 4.09
N GLN A 29 4.78 -13.41 5.32
CA GLN A 29 4.06 -12.83 6.46
C GLN A 29 3.71 -11.36 6.23
N HIS A 30 4.64 -10.57 5.67
CA HIS A 30 4.38 -9.15 5.36
C HIS A 30 3.29 -8.99 4.29
N VAL A 31 3.32 -9.81 3.24
CA VAL A 31 2.29 -9.79 2.19
C VAL A 31 0.92 -10.21 2.73
N LEU A 32 0.87 -11.29 3.52
CA LEU A 32 -0.38 -11.78 4.12
C LEU A 32 -0.98 -10.77 5.10
N LEU A 33 -0.14 -10.09 5.90
CA LEU A 33 -0.58 -9.03 6.80
C LEU A 33 -1.13 -7.84 6.01
N MET A 34 -0.43 -7.44 4.94
CA MET A 34 -0.84 -6.33 4.09
C MET A 34 -2.13 -6.63 3.32
N TYR A 35 -2.34 -7.87 2.86
CA TYR A 35 -3.56 -8.33 2.20
C TYR A 35 -4.81 -8.08 3.06
N GLY A 36 -4.73 -8.35 4.37
CA GLY A 36 -5.83 -8.10 5.30
C GLY A 36 -6.24 -6.63 5.36
N GLY A 37 -5.28 -5.70 5.26
CA GLY A 37 -5.53 -4.26 5.21
C GLY A 37 -5.96 -3.76 3.83
N ALA A 38 -5.36 -4.28 2.76
CA ALA A 38 -5.56 -3.82 1.39
C ALA A 38 -7.01 -4.03 0.90
N ILE A 39 -7.60 -5.21 1.18
CA ILE A 39 -8.95 -5.55 0.70
C ILE A 39 -10.04 -4.70 1.34
N ALA A 40 -9.82 -4.23 2.56
CA ALA A 40 -10.84 -3.50 3.30
C ALA A 40 -11.24 -2.20 2.61
N VAL A 41 -10.29 -1.48 1.99
CA VAL A 41 -10.57 -0.20 1.33
C VAL A 41 -11.46 -0.35 0.08
N PRO A 42 -11.10 -1.18 -0.93
CA PRO A 42 -11.96 -1.44 -2.09
C PRO A 42 -13.33 -2.01 -1.70
N LEU A 43 -13.38 -2.85 -0.66
CA LEU A 43 -14.63 -3.42 -0.15
C LEU A 43 -15.55 -2.34 0.42
N ILE A 44 -15.04 -1.44 1.27
CA ILE A 44 -15.81 -0.35 1.87
C ILE A 44 -16.33 0.60 0.77
N ILE A 45 -15.45 1.03 -0.14
CA ILE A 45 -15.81 1.98 -1.21
C ILE A 45 -16.79 1.33 -2.20
N GLY A 46 -16.54 0.09 -2.61
CA GLY A 46 -17.40 -0.62 -3.55
C GLY A 46 -18.79 -0.89 -3.00
N GLN A 47 -18.91 -1.21 -1.70
CA GLN A 47 -20.21 -1.32 -1.02
C GLN A 47 -20.92 0.05 -0.93
N ALA A 48 -20.19 1.11 -0.59
CA ALA A 48 -20.75 2.47 -0.52
C ALA A 48 -21.21 2.99 -1.90
N ALA A 49 -20.54 2.58 -2.98
CA ALA A 49 -20.89 2.91 -4.35
C ALA A 49 -22.00 2.01 -4.94
N GLY A 50 -22.46 0.99 -4.21
CA GLY A 50 -23.53 0.09 -4.64
C GLY A 50 -23.12 -0.90 -5.75
N LEU A 51 -21.83 -1.22 -5.85
CA LEU A 51 -21.29 -2.13 -6.87
C LEU A 51 -21.69 -3.60 -6.62
N SER A 52 -21.74 -4.38 -7.70
CA SER A 52 -21.96 -5.82 -7.64
C SER A 52 -20.78 -6.54 -6.98
N ARG A 53 -20.98 -7.80 -6.57
CA ARG A 53 -19.91 -8.61 -5.96
C ARG A 53 -18.77 -8.85 -6.95
N GLU A 54 -19.10 -9.01 -8.23
CA GLU A 54 -18.14 -9.19 -9.32
C GLU A 54 -17.29 -7.93 -9.52
N GLU A 55 -17.91 -6.75 -9.48
CA GLU A 55 -17.21 -5.46 -9.59
C GLU A 55 -16.30 -5.19 -8.39
N ILE A 56 -16.76 -5.51 -7.17
CA ILE A 56 -15.94 -5.40 -5.95
C ILE A 56 -14.73 -6.34 -6.04
N ALA A 57 -14.93 -7.59 -6.49
CA ALA A 57 -13.82 -8.54 -6.69
C ALA A 57 -12.82 -8.03 -7.73
N PHE A 58 -13.31 -7.39 -8.81
CA PHE A 58 -12.46 -6.74 -9.79
C PHE A 58 -11.65 -5.59 -9.18
N LEU A 59 -12.27 -4.72 -8.36
CA LEU A 59 -11.58 -3.62 -7.68
C LEU A 59 -10.50 -4.13 -6.71
N ILE A 60 -10.76 -5.22 -5.97
CA ILE A 60 -9.77 -5.83 -5.08
C ILE A 60 -8.58 -6.34 -5.88
N ASN A 61 -8.80 -7.05 -6.98
CA ASN A 61 -7.72 -7.55 -7.82
C ASN A 61 -6.92 -6.41 -8.46
N ALA A 62 -7.60 -5.34 -8.89
CA ALA A 62 -6.95 -4.15 -9.44
C ALA A 62 -6.10 -3.43 -8.39
N ASP A 63 -6.61 -3.25 -7.16
CA ASP A 63 -5.90 -2.63 -6.05
C ASP A 63 -4.63 -3.42 -5.70
N LEU A 64 -4.73 -4.74 -5.55
CA LEU A 64 -3.58 -5.60 -5.24
C LEU A 64 -2.51 -5.57 -6.34
N LEU A 65 -2.93 -5.54 -7.61
CA LEU A 65 -2.01 -5.45 -8.74
C LEU A 65 -1.27 -4.10 -8.72
N VAL A 66 -2.00 -2.99 -8.58
CA VAL A 66 -1.42 -1.64 -8.56
C VAL A 66 -0.52 -1.46 -7.34
N ALA A 67 -0.94 -1.92 -6.16
CA ALA A 67 -0.15 -1.89 -4.93
C ALA A 67 1.14 -2.70 -5.06
N GLY A 68 1.09 -3.87 -5.70
CA GLY A 68 2.26 -4.69 -6.00
C GLY A 68 3.24 -3.97 -6.94
N ILE A 69 2.75 -3.39 -8.03
CA ILE A 69 3.56 -2.60 -8.96
C ILE A 69 4.18 -1.40 -8.25
N ALA A 70 3.39 -0.64 -7.49
CA ALA A 70 3.87 0.52 -6.74
C ALA A 70 4.95 0.13 -5.73
N THR A 71 4.77 -0.99 -5.02
CA THR A 71 5.77 -1.53 -4.08
C THR A 71 7.08 -1.87 -4.79
N ILE A 72 7.01 -2.52 -5.97
CA ILE A 72 8.19 -2.85 -6.77
C ILE A 72 8.90 -1.58 -7.24
N VAL A 73 8.15 -0.62 -7.79
CA VAL A 73 8.69 0.66 -8.27
C VAL A 73 9.34 1.45 -7.13
N GLN A 74 8.70 1.50 -5.96
CA GLN A 74 9.19 2.24 -4.80
C GLN A 74 10.41 1.58 -4.16
N SER A 75 10.44 0.24 -4.13
CA SER A 75 11.51 -0.56 -3.52
C SER A 75 12.74 -0.72 -4.41
N LEU A 76 12.57 -0.96 -5.72
CA LEU A 76 13.69 -1.07 -6.66
C LEU A 76 14.20 0.30 -7.11
N GLY A 77 13.30 1.28 -7.23
CA GLY A 77 13.58 2.59 -7.81
C GLY A 77 13.86 2.53 -9.31
N ILE A 78 13.09 3.28 -10.10
CA ILE A 78 13.33 3.43 -11.54
C ILE A 78 13.76 4.88 -11.79
N GLY A 79 15.07 5.09 -12.02
CA GLY A 79 15.63 6.42 -12.23
C GLY A 79 15.57 7.29 -10.95
N PRO A 80 15.01 8.53 -11.02
CA PRO A 80 14.82 9.41 -9.85
C PRO A 80 13.59 9.07 -9.01
N MET A 81 12.72 8.15 -9.46
CA MET A 81 11.52 7.72 -8.73
C MET A 81 11.83 6.48 -7.89
N GLY A 82 11.37 6.48 -6.63
CA GLY A 82 11.55 5.39 -5.67
C GLY A 82 12.67 5.66 -4.66
N ILE A 83 12.37 5.40 -3.38
CA ILE A 83 13.27 5.65 -2.24
C ILE A 83 14.34 4.56 -2.06
N ARG A 84 14.31 3.48 -2.88
CA ARG A 84 15.26 2.35 -2.84
C ARG A 84 15.37 1.72 -1.46
N MET A 85 14.25 1.68 -0.74
CA MET A 85 14.10 1.04 0.56
C MET A 85 12.93 0.06 0.51
N PRO A 86 12.98 -1.04 1.29
CA PRO A 86 11.89 -1.99 1.36
C PRO A 86 10.65 -1.32 1.98
N VAL A 87 9.74 -0.88 1.13
CA VAL A 87 8.50 -0.19 1.51
C VAL A 87 7.33 -0.81 0.76
N MET A 88 6.31 -1.21 1.51
CA MET A 88 5.06 -1.73 0.99
C MET A 88 4.09 -0.57 0.73
N MET A 89 3.55 -0.51 -0.49
CA MET A 89 2.53 0.45 -0.89
C MET A 89 1.16 -0.22 -0.87
N GLY A 90 0.12 0.50 -0.43
CA GLY A 90 -1.26 0.03 -0.40
C GLY A 90 -2.25 1.17 -0.24
N ALA A 91 -3.53 0.86 -0.34
CA ALA A 91 -4.60 1.85 -0.20
C ALA A 91 -4.61 2.50 1.20
N SER A 92 -4.68 3.83 1.26
CA SER A 92 -4.69 4.58 2.51
C SER A 92 -6.09 4.71 3.09
N PHE A 93 -6.25 4.35 4.37
CA PHE A 93 -7.50 4.53 5.10
C PHE A 93 -7.85 6.01 5.37
N ALA A 94 -6.88 6.92 5.26
CA ALA A 94 -7.09 8.33 5.60
C ALA A 94 -8.18 8.99 4.75
N ALA A 95 -8.30 8.61 3.48
CA ALA A 95 -9.25 9.20 2.54
C ALA A 95 -10.60 8.45 2.45
N VAL A 96 -10.72 7.28 3.08
CA VAL A 96 -11.90 6.40 2.91
C VAL A 96 -13.20 7.11 3.28
N GLY A 97 -13.22 7.88 4.37
CA GLY A 97 -14.41 8.63 4.78
C GLY A 97 -14.89 9.63 3.72
N SER A 98 -13.95 10.34 3.08
CA SER A 98 -14.27 11.28 2.00
C SER A 98 -14.74 10.57 0.72
N MET A 99 -14.14 9.43 0.39
CA MET A 99 -14.54 8.61 -0.76
C MET A 99 -15.95 8.04 -0.58
N VAL A 100 -16.29 7.55 0.61
CA VAL A 100 -17.65 7.06 0.93
C VAL A 100 -18.67 8.20 0.83
N ALA A 101 -18.34 9.40 1.31
CA ALA A 101 -19.21 10.56 1.16
C ALA A 101 -19.45 10.93 -0.31
N MET A 102 -18.40 10.92 -1.14
CA MET A 102 -18.48 11.20 -2.58
C MET A 102 -19.25 10.11 -3.35
N ALA A 103 -19.15 8.85 -2.92
CA ALA A 103 -19.89 7.74 -3.54
C ALA A 103 -21.41 7.95 -3.47
N GLY A 104 -21.91 8.57 -2.40
CA GLY A 104 -23.33 8.91 -2.23
C GLY A 104 -23.79 10.20 -2.91
N MET A 105 -22.88 10.98 -3.51
CA MET A 105 -23.22 12.24 -4.17
C MET A 105 -23.65 12.02 -5.64
N PRO A 106 -24.86 12.45 -6.03
CA PRO A 106 -25.33 12.34 -7.41
C PRO A 106 -24.46 13.17 -8.36
N GLY A 107 -23.91 12.53 -9.39
CA GLY A 107 -23.08 13.15 -10.43
C GLY A 107 -21.55 13.10 -10.19
N ILE A 108 -21.09 12.65 -9.02
CA ILE A 108 -19.67 12.46 -8.71
C ILE A 108 -19.34 10.96 -8.77
N GLY A 109 -19.96 10.18 -7.87
CA GLY A 109 -19.80 8.73 -7.78
C GLY A 109 -18.35 8.24 -7.81
N LEU A 110 -18.15 7.04 -8.35
CA LEU A 110 -16.82 6.40 -8.44
C LEU A 110 -15.87 7.15 -9.38
N GLN A 111 -16.38 7.78 -10.44
CA GLN A 111 -15.58 8.55 -11.39
C GLN A 111 -14.93 9.77 -10.74
N GLY A 112 -15.66 10.49 -9.88
CA GLY A 112 -15.11 11.61 -9.12
C GLY A 112 -14.09 11.17 -8.08
N ILE A 113 -14.26 9.99 -7.47
CA ILE A 113 -13.27 9.41 -6.54
C ILE A 113 -11.96 9.12 -7.28
N PHE A 114 -12.02 8.48 -8.46
CA PHE A 114 -10.81 8.23 -9.25
C PHE A 114 -10.16 9.52 -9.74
N GLY A 115 -10.95 10.49 -10.21
CA GLY A 115 -10.43 11.79 -10.64
C GLY A 115 -9.75 12.57 -9.51
N ALA A 116 -10.36 12.60 -8.31
CA ALA A 116 -9.78 13.23 -7.14
C ALA A 116 -8.49 12.54 -6.68
N THR A 117 -8.46 11.20 -6.71
CA THR A 117 -7.25 10.42 -6.39
C THR A 117 -6.10 10.75 -7.34
N ILE A 118 -6.36 10.80 -8.65
CA ILE A 118 -5.35 11.16 -9.66
C ILE A 118 -4.82 12.60 -9.43
N ALA A 119 -5.69 13.54 -9.04
CA ALA A 119 -5.28 14.91 -8.74
C ALA A 119 -4.46 15.03 -7.44
N ALA A 120 -4.68 14.14 -6.48
CA ALA A 120 -3.97 14.12 -5.21
C ALA A 120 -2.53 13.56 -5.34
N GLY A 121 -2.31 12.63 -6.27
CA GLY A 121 -1.01 12.00 -6.52
C GLY A 121 -0.92 10.61 -5.93
#